data_AF-A0A2E1BC50-F1
#
_entry.id   AF-A0A2E1BC50-F1
#
_cell.length_a   1.000
_cell.length_b   1.000
_cell.length_c   1.000
_cell.angle_alpha   90.00
_cell.angle_beta   90.00
_cell.angle_gamma   90.00
#
_symmetry.space_group_name_H-M   'P 1'
#
loop_
_entity.id
_entity.type
_entity.pdbx_description
1 polymer ?
#
loop_
_entity_poly.entity_id
_entity_poly.type
_entity_poly.pdbx_seq_one_letter_code
_entity_poly.pdbx_strand_id
1 'polypeptide(L)'
;GNHLVELLLVGMLPHARQHAAELGMVDTHFVNANGMTSMANPQTGQYTTARDMAVLALAMSRDFPEYQYYFTIPGIAADSGKYRNTNLLVGNFDGATGMKTGFVCASGYNQVSSAKRGGREVIAVAFGANSVPARADKAAELLQAGLTSNDRSGPELSTYLPPPAPDRPVADITSEVCSAQAVQDRGDIRDEDGNYIFKSPYLKPLPKEYATIDAFRLPNDTETVAGALDNLTYVPLPYARPEQ
;
A
#
# COMPACT_ATOMS: atom_id res chain seq x y z
N GLY A 1 -8.65 -5.49 -12.41
CA GLY A 1 -8.74 -5.28 -10.95
C GLY A 1 -7.61 -4.45 -10.34
N ASN A 2 -6.71 -3.84 -11.13
CA ASN A 2 -5.59 -3.01 -10.64
C ASN A 2 -5.65 -1.53 -11.09
N HIS A 3 -6.71 -1.11 -11.80
CA HIS A 3 -6.71 0.11 -12.60
C HIS A 3 -7.07 1.41 -11.85
N LEU A 4 -7.57 1.32 -10.61
CA LEU A 4 -8.08 2.48 -9.87
C LEU A 4 -6.98 3.40 -9.31
N VAL A 5 -5.76 2.88 -9.14
CA VAL A 5 -4.59 3.68 -8.70
C VAL A 5 -3.68 4.01 -9.91
N GLU A 6 -4.01 3.52 -11.09
CA GLU A 6 -3.07 3.43 -12.22
C GLU A 6 -3.01 4.70 -13.08
N LEU A 7 -4.03 5.55 -13.05
CA LEU A 7 -4.21 6.60 -14.07
C LEU A 7 -3.86 8.02 -13.65
N LEU A 8 -3.65 8.29 -12.36
CA LEU A 8 -3.20 9.61 -11.91
C LEU A 8 -1.69 9.83 -12.11
N LEU A 9 -0.96 8.80 -12.55
CA LEU A 9 0.41 8.57 -12.08
C LEU A 9 1.44 8.51 -13.24
N VAL A 10 1.06 8.25 -14.49
CA VAL A 10 2.06 8.11 -15.58
C VAL A 10 2.68 9.45 -16.05
N GLY A 11 1.99 10.58 -15.85
CA GLY A 11 2.59 11.91 -16.02
C GLY A 11 3.53 12.32 -14.89
N MET A 12 3.48 11.61 -13.76
CA MET A 12 4.25 11.92 -12.55
C MET A 12 5.65 11.30 -12.56
N LEU A 13 6.08 10.58 -13.60
CA LEU A 13 7.32 9.79 -13.52
C LEU A 13 8.61 10.59 -13.28
N PRO A 14 8.91 11.64 -14.07
CA PRO A 14 10.01 12.55 -13.76
C PRO A 14 9.81 13.24 -12.41
N HIS A 15 8.56 13.57 -12.07
CA HIS A 15 8.21 14.25 -10.82
C HIS A 15 8.40 13.32 -9.61
N ALA A 16 8.16 12.02 -9.74
CA ALA A 16 8.23 11.03 -8.67
C ALA A 16 9.67 10.77 -8.27
N ARG A 17 10.61 10.70 -9.23
CA ARG A 17 12.05 10.60 -8.91
C ARG A 17 12.56 11.86 -8.24
N GLN A 18 12.18 13.02 -8.78
CA GLN A 18 12.57 14.31 -8.21
C GLN A 18 12.02 14.47 -6.78
N HIS A 19 10.73 14.22 -6.58
CA HIS A 19 10.09 14.33 -5.27
C HIS A 19 10.66 13.28 -4.29
N ALA A 20 10.96 12.06 -4.74
CA ALA A 20 11.63 11.08 -3.90
C ALA A 20 12.97 11.60 -3.38
N ALA A 21 13.79 12.21 -4.24
CA ALA A 21 15.05 12.82 -3.83
C ALA A 21 14.83 14.02 -2.87
N GLU A 22 13.85 14.89 -3.14
CA GLU A 22 13.50 16.03 -2.29
C GLU A 22 13.00 15.61 -0.90
N LEU A 23 12.26 14.49 -0.82
CA LEU A 23 11.82 13.88 0.43
C LEU A 23 12.95 13.16 1.19
N GLY A 24 14.11 12.98 0.56
CA GLY A 24 15.23 12.25 1.13
C GLY A 24 15.09 10.73 1.05
N MET A 25 14.34 10.22 0.07
CA MET A 25 14.27 8.80 -0.27
C MET A 25 15.54 8.38 -1.05
N VAL A 26 16.65 8.25 -0.33
CA VAL A 26 17.99 8.10 -0.89
C VAL A 26 18.32 6.70 -1.44
N ASP A 27 17.43 5.73 -1.25
CA ASP A 27 17.59 4.32 -1.68
C ASP A 27 16.32 3.85 -2.42
N THR A 28 15.83 4.69 -3.33
CA THR A 28 14.62 4.45 -4.12
C THR A 28 14.81 4.89 -5.58
N HIS A 29 14.35 4.06 -6.50
CA HIS A 29 14.30 4.36 -7.93
C HIS A 29 12.94 3.95 -8.50
N PHE A 30 12.12 4.94 -8.88
CA PHE A 30 10.84 4.69 -9.54
C PHE A 30 10.99 4.64 -11.06
N VAL A 31 10.43 3.63 -11.74
CA VAL A 31 10.47 3.52 -13.21
C VAL A 31 9.08 3.64 -13.84
N ASN A 32 8.05 3.42 -13.04
CA ASN A 32 6.67 3.72 -13.36
C ASN A 32 5.94 4.09 -12.07
N ALA A 33 4.68 4.42 -12.26
CA ALA A 33 3.87 5.00 -11.23
C ALA A 33 2.85 3.99 -10.64
N ASN A 34 2.69 2.83 -11.30
CA ASN A 34 1.81 1.74 -10.88
C ASN A 34 2.55 0.63 -10.12
N GLY A 35 3.87 0.62 -10.15
CA GLY A 35 4.71 -0.38 -9.50
C GLY A 35 4.84 -1.71 -10.24
N MET A 36 4.41 -1.79 -11.49
CA MET A 36 4.61 -2.98 -12.30
C MET A 36 6.09 -3.16 -12.64
N THR A 37 6.64 -4.36 -12.47
CA THR A 37 8.05 -4.59 -12.79
C THR A 37 8.24 -4.66 -14.31
N SER A 38 9.02 -3.74 -14.89
CA SER A 38 9.67 -4.04 -16.16
C SER A 38 10.87 -4.93 -15.84
N MET A 39 10.68 -6.25 -15.86
CA MET A 39 11.70 -7.24 -15.45
C MET A 39 12.93 -7.31 -16.37
N ALA A 40 13.21 -6.28 -17.17
CA ALA A 40 14.31 -6.31 -18.14
C ALA A 40 15.70 -6.15 -17.48
N ASN A 41 15.80 -5.53 -16.29
CA ASN A 41 17.09 -5.39 -15.58
C ASN A 41 16.89 -4.98 -14.09
N PRO A 42 17.36 -5.77 -13.11
CA PRO A 42 17.29 -5.44 -11.68
C PRO A 42 18.06 -4.17 -11.27
N GLN A 43 19.12 -3.82 -11.99
CA GLN A 43 19.98 -2.65 -11.72
C GLN A 43 19.40 -1.34 -12.27
N THR A 44 18.55 -1.41 -13.29
CA THR A 44 17.77 -0.25 -13.79
C THR A 44 16.29 -0.37 -13.45
N GLY A 45 15.94 -1.34 -12.62
CA GLY A 45 14.58 -1.69 -12.24
C GLY A 45 14.03 -0.76 -11.19
N GLN A 46 12.74 -0.92 -10.90
CA GLN A 46 12.11 -0.20 -9.81
C GLN A 46 12.43 -0.85 -8.46
N TYR A 47 12.92 -0.07 -7.51
CA TYR A 47 13.17 -0.52 -6.15
C TYR A 47 12.93 0.60 -5.13
N THR A 48 12.73 0.23 -3.88
CA THR A 48 12.62 1.13 -2.73
C THR A 48 13.00 0.37 -1.46
N THR A 49 13.10 1.07 -0.33
CA THR A 49 13.38 0.48 0.99
C THR A 49 12.24 0.72 1.97
N ALA A 50 12.21 -0.06 3.05
CA ALA A 50 11.25 0.13 4.13
C ALA A 50 11.37 1.53 4.75
N ARG A 51 12.61 2.03 4.86
CA ARG A 51 12.92 3.37 5.37
C ARG A 51 12.35 4.46 4.46
N ASP A 52 12.60 4.38 3.16
CA ASP A 52 12.11 5.38 2.21
C ASP A 52 10.59 5.37 2.08
N MET A 53 9.94 4.21 2.14
CA MET A 53 8.47 4.15 2.19
C MET A 53 7.90 4.71 3.49
N ALA A 54 8.62 4.61 4.61
CA ALA A 54 8.24 5.27 5.86
C ALA A 54 8.36 6.80 5.74
N VAL A 55 9.41 7.30 5.09
CA VAL A 55 9.55 8.74 4.77
C VAL A 55 8.39 9.22 3.92
N LEU A 56 8.05 8.48 2.85
CA LEU A 56 6.93 8.82 1.97
C LEU A 56 5.59 8.82 2.74
N ALA A 57 5.35 7.80 3.56
CA ALA A 57 4.13 7.71 4.35
C ALA A 57 3.98 8.87 5.35
N LEU A 58 5.08 9.26 6.00
CA LEU A 58 5.11 10.42 6.89
C LEU A 58 4.83 11.73 6.13
N ALA A 59 5.45 11.91 4.96
CA ALA A 59 5.20 13.07 4.12
C ALA A 59 3.73 13.14 3.67
N MET A 60 3.15 12.02 3.25
CA MET A 60 1.73 11.96 2.86
C MET A 60 0.79 12.33 4.01
N SER A 61 1.02 11.76 5.21
CA SER A 61 0.19 12.06 6.39
C SER A 61 0.31 13.53 6.83
N ARG A 62 1.51 14.11 6.74
CA ARG A 62 1.80 15.49 7.14
C ARG A 62 1.32 16.53 6.12
N ASP A 63 1.63 16.31 4.85
CA ASP A 63 1.52 17.33 3.80
C ASP A 63 0.20 17.24 3.04
N PHE A 64 -0.47 16.08 3.06
CA PHE A 64 -1.73 15.85 2.35
C PHE A 64 -2.79 15.13 3.21
N PRO A 65 -3.09 15.61 4.44
CA PRO A 65 -4.05 14.97 5.33
C PRO A 65 -5.46 14.87 4.74
N GLU A 66 -5.82 15.73 3.78
CA GLU A 66 -7.11 15.71 3.07
C GLU A 66 -7.34 14.41 2.28
N TYR A 67 -6.27 13.72 1.86
CA TYR A 67 -6.39 12.46 1.13
C TYR A 67 -6.42 11.22 2.04
N GLN A 68 -6.24 11.39 3.35
CA GLN A 68 -6.18 10.28 4.29
C GLN A 68 -7.45 9.41 4.25
N TYR A 69 -8.61 10.05 4.02
CA TYR A 69 -9.90 9.37 3.92
C TYR A 69 -9.88 8.22 2.90
N TYR A 70 -9.19 8.39 1.75
CA TYR A 70 -9.15 7.38 0.71
C TYR A 70 -8.54 6.05 1.18
N PHE A 71 -7.59 6.10 2.11
CA PHE A 71 -6.95 4.90 2.65
C PHE A 71 -7.81 4.14 3.67
N THR A 72 -8.88 4.77 4.16
CA THR A 72 -9.79 4.19 5.17
C THR A 72 -11.06 3.58 4.58
N ILE A 73 -11.27 3.73 3.27
CA ILE A 73 -12.44 3.20 2.57
C ILE A 73 -12.44 1.66 2.69
N PRO A 74 -13.47 1.02 3.27
CA PRO A 74 -13.50 -0.43 3.44
C PRO A 74 -13.71 -1.21 2.13
N GLY A 75 -14.34 -0.58 1.14
CA GLY A 75 -14.49 -1.13 -0.19
C GLY A 75 -15.11 -0.15 -1.18
N ILE A 76 -15.08 -0.54 -2.45
CA ILE A 76 -15.59 0.24 -3.57
C ILE A 76 -16.61 -0.63 -4.32
N ALA A 77 -17.76 -0.05 -4.65
CA ALA A 77 -18.71 -0.63 -5.59
C ALA A 77 -18.53 0.01 -6.96
N ALA A 78 -18.39 -0.79 -8.00
CA ALA A 78 -18.37 -0.34 -9.39
C ALA A 78 -19.29 -1.23 -10.24
N ASP A 79 -19.52 -0.88 -11.50
CA ASP A 79 -20.35 -1.65 -12.44
C ASP A 79 -19.95 -3.14 -12.50
N SER A 80 -18.66 -3.43 -12.31
CA SER A 80 -18.10 -4.78 -12.36
C SER A 80 -18.16 -5.54 -11.03
N GLY A 81 -18.71 -4.95 -9.97
CA GLY A 81 -18.93 -5.59 -8.68
C GLY A 81 -18.38 -4.79 -7.49
N LYS A 82 -18.42 -5.43 -6.32
CA LYS A 82 -17.87 -4.88 -5.06
C LYS A 82 -16.45 -5.38 -4.83
N TYR A 83 -15.55 -4.45 -4.52
CA TYR A 83 -14.14 -4.70 -4.26
C TYR A 83 -13.81 -4.28 -2.84
N ARG A 84 -13.43 -5.23 -2.01
CA ARG A 84 -12.95 -4.95 -0.65
C ARG A 84 -11.56 -4.31 -0.71
N ASN A 85 -11.27 -3.45 0.26
CA ASN A 85 -9.92 -2.94 0.48
C ASN A 85 -8.93 -4.10 0.68
N THR A 86 -7.82 -4.06 -0.05
CA THR A 86 -6.76 -5.08 0.03
C THR A 86 -5.93 -4.97 1.31
N ASN A 87 -5.97 -3.80 1.97
CA ASN A 87 -5.42 -3.60 3.30
C ASN A 87 -6.38 -4.15 4.35
N LEU A 88 -6.10 -5.38 4.80
CA LEU A 88 -6.93 -6.10 5.75
C LEU A 88 -6.94 -5.49 7.17
N LEU A 89 -6.15 -4.46 7.44
CA LEU A 89 -6.20 -3.74 8.73
C LEU A 89 -7.37 -2.75 8.77
N VAL A 90 -7.82 -2.26 7.61
CA VAL A 90 -8.94 -1.31 7.54
C VAL A 90 -10.21 -1.98 8.02
N GLY A 91 -10.76 -1.46 9.12
CA GLY A 91 -11.94 -2.01 9.79
C GLY A 91 -11.66 -3.15 10.79
N ASN A 92 -10.45 -3.74 10.78
CA ASN A 92 -10.15 -4.93 11.60
C ASN A 92 -9.03 -4.73 12.62
N PHE A 93 -8.17 -3.73 12.43
CA PHE A 93 -7.21 -3.29 13.44
C PHE A 93 -7.70 -1.99 14.07
N ASP A 94 -7.74 -1.93 15.40
CA ASP A 94 -8.23 -0.75 16.10
C ASP A 94 -7.38 0.49 15.78
N GLY A 95 -8.01 1.60 15.41
CA GLY A 95 -7.31 2.83 15.02
C GLY A 95 -6.57 2.79 13.68
N ALA A 96 -6.75 1.77 12.83
CA ALA A 96 -6.14 1.76 11.50
C ALA A 96 -6.59 2.94 10.63
N THR A 97 -5.64 3.60 9.97
CA THR A 97 -5.89 4.78 9.12
C THR A 97 -5.39 4.62 7.69
N GLY A 98 -4.71 3.51 7.34
CA GLY A 98 -4.21 3.29 5.98
C GLY A 98 -3.10 2.23 5.91
N MET A 99 -2.30 2.15 4.84
CA MET A 99 -2.33 2.97 3.62
C MET A 99 -2.41 2.10 2.37
N LYS A 100 -1.35 1.35 2.05
CA LYS A 100 -1.23 0.68 0.75
C LYS A 100 -0.59 -0.69 0.87
N THR A 101 -1.13 -1.63 0.10
CA THR A 101 -0.57 -2.96 -0.11
C THR A 101 0.06 -3.08 -1.50
N GLY A 102 1.05 -3.96 -1.65
CA GLY A 102 1.65 -4.29 -2.94
C GLY A 102 2.02 -5.77 -3.02
N PHE A 103 2.10 -6.29 -4.24
CA PHE A 103 2.60 -7.64 -4.52
C PHE A 103 3.21 -7.69 -5.92
N VAL A 104 4.47 -8.12 -5.98
CA VAL A 104 5.11 -8.69 -7.18
C VAL A 104 6.02 -9.82 -6.69
N CYS A 105 6.21 -10.86 -7.49
CA CYS A 105 6.97 -12.05 -7.07
C CYS A 105 8.34 -11.71 -6.48
N ALA A 106 9.07 -10.78 -7.11
CA ALA A 106 10.39 -10.35 -6.65
C ALA A 106 10.40 -9.69 -5.27
N SER A 107 9.26 -9.17 -4.78
CA SER A 107 9.16 -8.45 -3.51
C SER A 107 8.27 -9.14 -2.47
N GLY A 108 7.57 -10.21 -2.86
CA GLY A 108 6.50 -10.81 -2.07
C GLY A 108 5.36 -9.86 -1.73
N TYR A 109 4.69 -10.13 -0.61
CA TYR A 109 3.54 -9.38 -0.12
C TYR A 109 3.99 -8.22 0.78
N ASN A 110 3.69 -6.99 0.36
CA ASN A 110 4.18 -5.75 0.96
C ASN A 110 3.06 -4.89 1.52
N GLN A 111 3.30 -4.22 2.64
CA GLN A 111 2.34 -3.33 3.28
C GLN A 111 3.01 -2.12 3.90
N VAL A 112 2.47 -0.95 3.60
CA VAL A 112 2.64 0.28 4.39
C VAL A 112 1.33 0.52 5.11
N SER A 113 1.38 0.52 6.43
CA SER A 113 0.22 0.66 7.30
C SER A 113 0.38 1.86 8.21
N SER A 114 -0.73 2.49 8.56
CA SER A 114 -0.76 3.53 9.60
C SER A 114 -1.92 3.28 10.55
N ALA A 115 -1.71 3.68 11.81
CA ALA A 115 -2.75 3.66 12.82
C ALA A 115 -2.57 4.80 13.84
N LYS A 116 -3.69 5.28 14.38
CA LYS A 116 -3.73 6.36 15.36
C LYS A 116 -4.56 5.98 16.58
N ARG A 117 -3.99 6.09 17.78
CA ARG A 117 -4.69 5.91 19.07
C ARG A 117 -4.17 6.90 20.10
N GLY A 118 -5.07 7.50 20.89
CA GLY A 118 -4.68 8.39 22.00
C GLY A 118 -3.77 9.56 21.58
N GLY A 119 -3.99 10.13 20.39
CA GLY A 119 -3.15 11.22 19.85
C GLY A 119 -1.80 10.79 19.27
N ARG A 120 -1.46 9.50 19.32
CA ARG A 120 -0.24 8.94 18.71
C ARG A 120 -0.54 8.30 17.38
N GLU A 121 0.26 8.62 16.38
CA GLU A 121 0.25 7.98 15.06
C GLU A 121 1.49 7.12 14.87
N VAL A 122 1.32 5.94 14.28
CA VAL A 122 2.39 4.98 14.02
C VAL A 122 2.27 4.50 12.59
N ILE A 123 3.40 4.45 11.89
CA ILE A 123 3.54 3.86 10.57
C ILE A 123 4.34 2.57 10.69
N ALA A 124 3.88 1.51 10.04
CA ALA A 124 4.57 0.24 9.93
C ALA A 124 4.78 -0.12 8.45
N VAL A 125 6.02 -0.43 8.09
CA VAL A 125 6.37 -0.90 6.75
C VAL A 125 6.86 -2.35 6.86
N ALA A 126 6.20 -3.25 6.13
CA ALA A 126 6.53 -4.66 6.07
C ALA A 126 6.66 -5.11 4.62
N PHE A 127 7.81 -5.68 4.27
CA PHE A 127 8.09 -6.22 2.94
C PHE A 127 8.35 -7.72 2.98
N GLY A 128 8.14 -8.40 1.85
CA GLY A 128 8.60 -9.77 1.66
C GLY A 128 7.82 -10.84 2.43
N ALA A 129 6.57 -10.56 2.83
CA ALA A 129 5.74 -11.61 3.39
C ALA A 129 5.38 -12.65 2.32
N ASN A 130 5.14 -13.90 2.74
CA ASN A 130 4.85 -15.03 1.86
C ASN A 130 3.35 -15.20 1.53
N SER A 131 2.47 -14.56 2.29
CA SER A 131 1.02 -14.58 2.06
C SER A 131 0.33 -13.28 2.49
N VAL A 132 -0.91 -13.11 2.05
CA VAL A 132 -1.77 -11.99 2.43
C VAL A 132 -2.01 -11.92 3.96
N PRO A 133 -2.42 -13.01 4.65
CA PRO A 133 -2.62 -12.96 6.10
C PRO A 133 -1.31 -12.76 6.86
N ALA A 134 -0.20 -13.40 6.46
CA ALA A 134 1.10 -13.21 7.12
C ALA A 134 1.58 -11.76 7.07
N ARG A 135 1.35 -11.09 5.93
CA ARG A 135 1.61 -9.65 5.78
C ARG A 135 0.79 -8.80 6.75
N ALA A 136 -0.51 -9.10 6.86
CA ALA A 136 -1.42 -8.38 7.73
C ALA A 136 -1.07 -8.58 9.21
N ASP A 137 -0.78 -9.83 9.61
CA ASP A 137 -0.36 -10.20 10.95
C ASP A 137 0.90 -9.43 11.35
N LYS A 138 1.92 -9.43 10.48
CA LYS A 138 3.18 -8.73 10.76
C LYS A 138 2.99 -7.23 10.91
N ALA A 139 2.18 -6.62 10.05
CA ALA A 139 1.89 -5.20 10.15
C ALA A 139 1.12 -4.86 11.43
N ALA A 140 0.14 -5.67 11.82
CA ALA A 140 -0.62 -5.49 13.05
C ALA A 140 0.27 -5.59 14.31
N GLU A 141 1.20 -6.55 14.35
CA GLU A 141 2.20 -6.67 15.42
C GLU A 141 3.06 -5.41 15.54
N LEU A 142 3.60 -4.92 14.42
CA LEU A 142 4.46 -3.73 14.39
C LEU A 142 3.70 -2.47 14.82
N LEU A 143 2.48 -2.27 14.31
CA LEU A 143 1.63 -1.15 14.70
C LEU A 143 1.30 -1.21 16.19
N GLN A 144 0.92 -2.38 16.70
CA GLN A 144 0.61 -2.54 18.12
C GLN A 144 1.84 -2.20 18.97
N ALA A 145 3.00 -2.78 18.66
CA ALA A 145 4.24 -2.52 19.39
C ALA A 145 4.57 -1.03 19.40
N GLY A 146 4.45 -0.35 18.25
CA GLY A 146 4.66 1.09 18.15
C GLY A 146 3.63 1.90 18.94
N LEU A 147 2.36 1.51 18.94
CA LEU A 147 1.30 2.27 19.62
C LEU A 147 1.40 2.16 21.14
N THR A 148 1.77 0.99 21.67
CA THR A 148 1.84 0.74 23.12
C THR A 148 3.21 1.00 23.73
N SER A 149 4.27 1.14 22.93
CA SER A 149 5.62 1.40 23.46
C SER A 149 5.72 2.80 24.06
N ASN A 150 6.00 2.93 25.35
CA ASN A 150 6.33 4.24 25.95
C ASN A 150 7.75 4.70 25.62
N ASP A 151 8.56 3.82 25.04
CA ASP A 151 9.94 4.11 24.68
C ASP A 151 9.99 4.92 23.38
N ARG A 152 10.60 6.10 23.48
CA ARG A 152 10.89 7.02 22.38
C ARG A 152 12.40 7.18 22.15
N SER A 153 13.22 6.36 22.80
CA SER A 153 14.69 6.37 22.67
C SER A 153 15.19 5.66 21.41
N GLY A 154 14.28 5.08 20.63
CA GLY A 154 14.60 4.51 19.33
C GLY A 154 15.26 5.53 18.40
N PRO A 155 16.19 5.09 17.53
CA PRO A 155 16.86 5.97 16.58
C PRO A 155 15.86 6.64 15.63
N GLU A 156 16.15 7.89 15.27
CA GLU A 156 15.32 8.65 14.34
C GLU A 156 15.39 8.06 12.93
N LEU A 157 14.31 8.21 12.14
CA LEU A 157 14.28 7.75 10.75
C LEU A 157 15.39 8.38 9.88
N SER A 158 15.78 9.60 10.22
CA SER A 158 16.91 10.34 9.62
C SER A 158 18.25 9.60 9.77
N THR A 159 18.42 8.82 10.83
CA THR A 159 19.66 8.09 11.15
C THR A 159 19.76 6.73 10.48
N TYR A 160 18.63 6.17 10.01
CA TYR A 160 18.58 4.93 9.25
C TYR A 160 18.99 5.15 7.80
N LEU A 161 20.20 5.68 7.57
CA LEU A 161 20.72 5.86 6.23
C LEU A 161 21.27 4.56 5.66
N PRO A 162 21.07 4.29 4.36
CA PRO A 162 21.75 3.20 3.70
C PRO A 162 23.28 3.38 3.80
N PRO A 163 24.05 2.30 3.99
CA PRO A 163 25.50 2.38 3.83
C PRO A 163 25.83 2.84 2.40
N PRO A 164 26.86 3.70 2.21
CA PRO A 164 27.23 4.18 0.88
C PRO A 164 27.76 3.02 0.03
N ALA A 165 27.03 2.65 -1.02
CA ALA A 165 27.46 1.67 -2.00
C ALA A 165 26.72 1.87 -3.34
N PRO A 166 27.42 1.92 -4.48
CA PRO A 166 26.80 2.14 -5.79
C PRO A 166 26.05 0.92 -6.35
N ASP A 167 26.35 -0.31 -5.87
CA ASP A 167 25.83 -1.56 -6.46
C ASP A 167 25.16 -2.49 -5.43
N ARG A 168 24.18 -1.99 -4.69
CA ARG A 168 23.45 -2.84 -3.73
C ARG A 168 22.58 -3.84 -4.48
N PRO A 169 22.63 -5.13 -4.15
CA PRO A 169 21.73 -6.10 -4.76
C PRO A 169 20.29 -5.77 -4.35
N VAL A 170 19.42 -5.57 -5.34
CA VAL A 170 17.97 -5.50 -5.10
C VAL A 170 17.50 -6.91 -4.74
N ALA A 171 16.79 -7.03 -3.63
CA ALA A 171 16.24 -8.32 -3.21
C ALA A 171 15.24 -8.83 -4.25
N ASP A 172 15.41 -10.07 -4.68
CA ASP A 172 14.47 -10.81 -5.51
C ASP A 172 14.11 -12.10 -4.78
N ILE A 173 12.88 -12.17 -4.28
CA ILE A 173 12.36 -13.34 -3.56
C ILE A 173 11.36 -14.18 -4.38
N THR A 174 11.48 -14.12 -5.70
CA THR A 174 10.57 -14.84 -6.61
C THR A 174 10.57 -16.35 -6.35
N SER A 175 11.72 -16.94 -6.05
CA SER A 175 11.85 -18.37 -5.74
C SER A 175 11.10 -18.76 -4.47
N GLU A 176 11.11 -17.90 -3.45
CA GLU A 176 10.49 -18.17 -2.15
C GLU A 176 8.99 -17.92 -2.17
N VAL A 177 8.51 -16.97 -2.99
CA VAL A 177 7.09 -16.56 -2.95
C VAL A 177 6.27 -17.10 -4.12
N CYS A 178 6.85 -17.23 -5.31
CA CYS A 178 6.13 -17.59 -6.54
C CYS A 178 6.55 -18.94 -7.15
N SER A 179 7.37 -19.74 -6.47
CA SER A 179 7.55 -21.13 -6.88
C SER A 179 6.26 -21.94 -6.75
N ALA A 180 6.11 -23.01 -7.54
CA ALA A 180 4.94 -23.89 -7.46
C ALA A 180 4.70 -24.41 -6.03
N GLN A 181 5.79 -24.74 -5.33
CA GLN A 181 5.76 -25.17 -3.93
C GLN A 181 5.28 -24.03 -3.03
N ALA A 182 5.83 -22.82 -3.16
CA ALA A 182 5.41 -21.68 -2.36
C ALA A 182 3.93 -21.29 -2.58
N VAL A 183 3.39 -21.49 -3.78
CA VAL A 183 1.97 -21.27 -4.08
C VAL A 183 1.09 -22.33 -3.40
N GLN A 184 1.53 -23.59 -3.37
CA GLN A 184 0.83 -24.67 -2.66
C GLN A 184 0.88 -24.46 -1.14
N ASP A 185 2.04 -24.07 -0.63
CA ASP A 185 2.30 -23.85 0.80
C ASP A 185 1.76 -22.53 1.32
N ARG A 186 1.30 -21.63 0.42
CA ARG A 186 0.85 -20.28 0.78
C ARG A 186 -0.22 -20.27 1.87
N GLY A 187 -0.89 -21.40 2.09
CA GLY A 187 -1.56 -21.67 3.36
C GLY A 187 -2.55 -20.57 3.74
N ASP A 188 -3.23 -20.03 2.72
CA ASP A 188 -4.28 -19.02 2.88
C ASP A 188 -5.49 -19.71 3.53
N ILE A 189 -5.40 -19.94 4.84
CA ILE A 189 -6.48 -20.53 5.62
C ILE A 189 -7.61 -19.51 5.64
N ARG A 190 -8.78 -19.97 5.21
CA ARG A 190 -10.00 -19.19 5.20
C ARG A 190 -11.01 -19.78 6.18
N ASP A 191 -11.83 -18.92 6.76
CA ASP A 191 -12.99 -19.34 7.55
C ASP A 191 -14.12 -19.82 6.63
N GLU A 192 -15.24 -20.24 7.24
CA GLU A 192 -16.43 -20.73 6.53
C GLU A 192 -17.06 -19.68 5.60
N ASP A 193 -16.85 -18.40 5.89
CA ASP A 193 -17.29 -17.27 5.07
C ASP A 193 -16.29 -16.90 3.96
N GLY A 194 -15.16 -17.62 3.88
CA GLY A 194 -14.12 -17.39 2.89
C GLY A 194 -13.18 -16.22 3.22
N ASN A 195 -13.23 -15.67 4.42
CA ASN A 195 -12.31 -14.62 4.86
C ASN A 195 -10.98 -15.20 5.32
N TYR A 196 -9.92 -14.42 5.23
CA TYR A 196 -8.60 -14.81 5.76
C TYR A 196 -8.65 -14.99 7.29
N ILE A 197 -8.07 -16.08 7.77
CA ILE A 197 -7.83 -16.29 9.20
C ILE A 197 -6.50 -15.65 9.59
N PHE A 198 -6.56 -14.75 10.57
CA PHE A 198 -5.39 -14.06 11.12
C PHE A 198 -4.83 -14.81 12.33
N LYS A 199 -3.51 -14.80 12.49
CA LYS A 199 -2.84 -15.30 13.70
C LYS A 199 -2.66 -14.21 14.74
N SER A 200 -2.63 -12.96 14.31
CA SER A 200 -2.42 -11.82 15.20
C SER A 200 -3.62 -11.61 16.11
N PRO A 201 -3.41 -11.48 17.44
CA PRO A 201 -4.51 -11.17 18.38
C PRO A 201 -5.04 -9.73 18.24
N TYR A 202 -4.36 -8.91 17.42
CA TYR A 202 -4.72 -7.50 17.20
C TYR A 202 -5.63 -7.29 15.99
N LEU A 203 -5.90 -8.35 15.22
CA LEU A 203 -6.80 -8.33 14.08
C LEU A 203 -8.13 -9.01 14.45
N LYS A 204 -9.22 -8.28 14.24
CA LYS A 204 -10.57 -8.83 14.32
C LYS A 204 -10.86 -9.66 13.06
N PRO A 205 -11.75 -10.66 13.14
CA PRO A 205 -12.27 -11.32 11.95
C PRO A 205 -12.90 -10.31 10.99
N LEU A 206 -12.71 -10.52 9.70
CA LEU A 206 -13.30 -9.70 8.66
C LEU A 206 -14.83 -9.91 8.65
N PRO A 207 -15.63 -8.83 8.66
CA PRO A 207 -17.06 -8.98 8.53
C PRO A 207 -17.40 -9.41 7.10
N LYS A 208 -18.38 -10.31 6.94
CA LYS A 208 -18.90 -10.74 5.63
C LYS A 208 -19.34 -9.55 4.78
N GLU A 209 -20.11 -8.65 5.37
CA GLU A 209 -20.52 -7.39 4.77
C GLU A 209 -19.56 -6.26 5.12
N TYR A 210 -19.35 -5.33 4.19
CA TYR A 210 -18.49 -4.17 4.37
C TYR A 210 -19.09 -2.96 3.65
N ALA A 211 -18.90 -1.78 4.24
CA ALA A 211 -19.34 -0.55 3.62
C ALA A 211 -18.57 -0.32 2.31
N THR A 212 -19.30 0.08 1.27
CA THR A 212 -18.72 0.47 -0.01
C THR A 212 -19.07 1.91 -0.31
N ILE A 213 -18.15 2.62 -0.93
CA ILE A 213 -18.47 3.84 -1.67
C ILE A 213 -18.59 3.52 -3.15
N ASP A 214 -19.41 4.28 -3.86
CA ASP A 214 -19.60 4.06 -5.27
C ASP A 214 -18.47 4.73 -6.07
N ALA A 215 -17.82 3.96 -6.94
CA ALA A 215 -16.92 4.46 -7.94
C ALA A 215 -17.65 4.54 -9.28
N PHE A 216 -17.74 5.75 -9.82
CA PHE A 216 -18.38 6.00 -11.10
C PHE A 216 -17.35 6.37 -12.15
N ARG A 217 -17.57 5.89 -13.38
CA ARG A 217 -16.81 6.37 -14.53
C ARG A 217 -17.22 7.81 -14.80
N LEU A 218 -16.24 8.70 -14.80
CA LEU A 218 -16.48 10.09 -15.17
C LEU A 218 -17.03 10.12 -16.61
N PRO A 219 -18.08 10.91 -16.88
CA PRO A 219 -18.49 11.24 -18.24
C PRO A 219 -17.30 11.83 -19.02
N ASN A 220 -17.27 11.60 -20.34
CA ASN A 220 -16.16 12.04 -21.19
C ASN A 220 -16.19 13.56 -21.51
N ASP A 221 -17.12 14.31 -20.90
CA ASP A 221 -17.28 15.75 -21.11
C ASP A 221 -16.82 16.57 -19.89
N THR A 222 -16.02 17.60 -20.17
CA THR A 222 -15.27 18.37 -19.17
C THR A 222 -16.13 19.19 -18.20
N GLU A 223 -17.37 19.54 -18.56
CA GLU A 223 -18.26 20.33 -17.70
C GLU A 223 -18.88 19.49 -16.56
N THR A 224 -19.18 18.21 -16.83
CA THR A 224 -19.82 17.30 -15.87
C THR A 224 -18.83 16.77 -14.82
N VAL A 225 -17.54 16.73 -15.18
CA VAL A 225 -16.45 16.31 -14.28
C VAL A 225 -16.27 17.28 -13.11
N ALA A 226 -16.40 18.58 -13.34
CA ALA A 226 -16.22 19.59 -12.29
C ALA A 226 -17.28 19.48 -11.18
N GLY A 227 -18.55 19.27 -11.54
CA GLY A 227 -19.64 19.11 -10.55
C GLY A 227 -19.63 17.77 -9.80
N ALA A 228 -19.02 16.73 -10.36
CA ALA A 228 -18.90 15.43 -9.70
C ALA A 228 -17.76 15.38 -8.66
N LEU A 229 -16.72 16.21 -8.82
CA LEU A 229 -15.57 16.27 -7.91
C LEU A 229 -15.88 17.01 -6.59
N ASP A 230 -16.94 17.80 -6.54
CA ASP A 230 -17.37 18.52 -5.32
C ASP A 230 -18.00 17.61 -4.26
N ASN A 231 -18.33 16.35 -4.59
CA ASN A 231 -18.95 15.40 -3.67
C ASN A 231 -17.99 14.25 -3.32
N LEU A 232 -17.40 14.31 -2.11
CA LEU A 232 -16.42 13.36 -1.55
C LEU A 232 -16.95 11.91 -1.40
N THR A 233 -18.24 11.66 -1.66
CA THR A 233 -18.81 10.30 -1.67
C THR A 233 -18.47 9.50 -2.92
N TYR A 234 -17.87 10.11 -3.95
CA TYR A 234 -17.57 9.46 -5.22
C TYR A 234 -16.08 9.35 -5.50
N VAL A 235 -15.65 8.20 -6.00
CA VAL A 235 -14.31 8.01 -6.55
C VAL A 235 -14.38 7.97 -8.08
N PRO A 236 -13.78 8.94 -8.78
CA PRO A 236 -13.80 8.96 -10.24
C PRO A 236 -12.97 7.80 -10.82
N LEU A 237 -13.56 7.02 -11.73
CA LEU A 237 -12.84 6.00 -12.50
C LEU A 237 -12.27 6.61 -13.80
N PRO A 238 -10.94 6.56 -13.97
CA PRO A 238 -10.29 7.08 -15.17
C PRO A 238 -10.41 6.12 -16.37
N TYR A 239 -10.29 6.65 -17.60
CA TYR A 239 -10.30 5.86 -18.84
C TYR A 239 -8.97 5.18 -19.11
N ALA A 240 -8.99 3.94 -19.64
CA ALA A 240 -7.77 3.26 -20.07
C ALA A 240 -7.00 4.09 -21.12
N ARG A 241 -5.67 4.10 -21.03
CA ARG A 241 -4.82 4.75 -22.04
C ARG A 241 -5.04 4.05 -23.38
N PRO A 242 -5.24 4.79 -24.49
CA PRO A 242 -5.24 4.20 -25.84
C PRO A 242 -3.93 3.43 -26.06
N GLU A 243 -4.00 2.27 -26.70
CA GLU A 243 -2.80 1.54 -27.11
C GLU A 243 -1.97 2.44 -28.05
N GLN A 244 -0.71 2.68 -27.68
CA GLN A 244 0.30 3.34 -28.52
C GLN A 244 1.17 2.28 -29.17
#